data_AF-A0A9J6EF05-F1
#
_entry.id   AF-A0A9J6EF05-F1
#
_cell.length_a   1.000
_cell.length_b   1.000
_cell.length_c   1.000
_cell.angle_alpha   90.00
_cell.angle_beta   90.00
_cell.angle_gamma   90.00
#
_symmetry.space_group_name_H-M   'P 1'
#
loop_
_entity.id
_entity.type
_entity.pdbx_description
1 polymer ?
#
loop_
_entity_poly.entity_id
_entity_poly.type
_entity_poly.pdbx_seq_one_letter_code
_entity_poly.pdbx_strand_id
1 'polypeptide(L)'
;MGKATVFFFVTTYMGMCHSQLKPGCEKAELHACGEDYMVYSNSTTMPEPDEPEFEAMCELFREQVACTLNFARRCLQDGIPRVVALVGMEAAGDDFEAACTEGSHEHEMLRNSVQCMNAVGTRLNRCFDGLRDGLGESLASTEGIRTIHYTCW
;
A
#
# COMPACT_ATOMS: atom_id res chain seq x y z
N MET A 1 -31.92 -51.00 6.81
CA MET A 1 -30.54 -50.48 6.75
C MET A 1 -30.39 -49.70 5.44
N GLY A 2 -30.58 -48.38 5.47
CA GLY A 2 -30.31 -47.51 4.32
C GLY A 2 -29.54 -46.32 4.87
N LYS A 3 -28.22 -46.29 4.63
CA LYS A 3 -27.36 -45.23 5.16
C LYS A 3 -27.56 -43.96 4.34
N ALA A 4 -27.95 -42.91 5.04
CA ALA A 4 -27.98 -41.54 4.56
C ALA A 4 -26.56 -41.09 4.20
N THR A 5 -26.41 -40.48 3.03
CA THR A 5 -25.24 -39.65 2.70
C THR A 5 -25.78 -38.29 2.27
N VAL A 6 -25.99 -37.43 3.26
CA VAL A 6 -26.25 -36.00 3.05
C VAL A 6 -24.91 -35.38 2.65
N PHE A 7 -24.74 -35.07 1.37
CA PHE A 7 -23.66 -34.20 0.91
C PHE A 7 -23.94 -32.78 1.43
N PHE A 8 -23.32 -32.43 2.57
CA PHE A 8 -23.19 -31.04 2.98
C PHE A 8 -22.27 -30.34 1.99
N PHE A 9 -22.84 -29.72 0.96
CA PHE A 9 -22.18 -28.63 0.25
C PHE A 9 -22.09 -27.46 1.23
N VAL A 10 -21.00 -27.43 2.01
CA VAL A 10 -20.50 -26.18 2.57
C VAL A 10 -20.03 -25.36 1.38
N THR A 11 -20.99 -24.65 0.77
CA THR A 11 -20.70 -23.52 -0.10
C THR A 11 -20.05 -22.50 0.82
N THR A 12 -18.73 -22.57 0.92
CA THR A 12 -17.91 -21.49 1.41
C THR A 12 -18.33 -20.27 0.61
N TYR A 13 -19.15 -19.41 1.22
CA TYR A 13 -19.35 -18.05 0.78
C TYR A 13 -18.00 -17.35 0.95
N MET A 14 -17.05 -17.67 0.06
CA MET A 14 -16.02 -16.72 -0.32
C MET A 14 -16.80 -15.61 -1.02
N GLY A 15 -17.36 -14.70 -0.22
CA GLY A 15 -17.84 -13.43 -0.74
C GLY A 15 -16.65 -12.84 -1.47
N MET A 16 -16.73 -12.83 -2.80
CA MET A 16 -15.74 -12.14 -3.62
C MET A 16 -15.76 -10.70 -3.09
N CYS A 17 -14.68 -10.30 -2.41
CA CYS A 17 -14.47 -8.92 -2.06
C CYS A 17 -14.17 -8.17 -3.36
N HIS A 18 -15.22 -7.87 -4.12
CA HIS A 18 -15.12 -6.91 -5.19
C HIS A 18 -14.98 -5.54 -4.54
N SER A 19 -13.80 -4.95 -4.61
CA SER A 19 -13.60 -3.52 -4.36
C SER A 19 -14.27 -2.74 -5.49
N GLN A 20 -15.60 -2.62 -5.42
CA GLN A 20 -16.32 -1.72 -6.31
C GLN A 20 -16.15 -0.29 -5.78
N LEU A 21 -15.84 0.63 -6.69
CA LEU A 21 -15.89 2.05 -6.40
C LEU A 21 -17.36 2.51 -6.38
N LYS A 22 -17.66 3.54 -5.58
CA LYS A 22 -18.95 4.23 -5.65
C LYS A 22 -19.10 4.93 -7.02
N PRO A 23 -20.33 5.10 -7.53
CA PRO A 23 -20.56 5.82 -8.78
C PRO A 23 -19.94 7.22 -8.75
N GLY A 24 -19.27 7.60 -9.83
CA GLY A 24 -18.60 8.90 -9.96
C GLY A 24 -17.19 8.97 -9.35
N CYS A 25 -16.64 7.85 -8.88
CA CYS A 25 -15.24 7.75 -8.47
C CYS A 25 -14.42 6.99 -9.51
N GLU A 26 -13.26 7.53 -9.86
CA GLU A 26 -12.34 6.93 -10.82
C GLU A 26 -11.06 6.45 -10.16
N LYS A 27 -10.46 5.36 -10.68
CA LYS A 27 -9.14 4.90 -10.23
C LYS A 27 -8.06 5.96 -10.43
N ALA A 28 -8.23 6.83 -11.42
CA ALA A 28 -7.31 7.95 -11.69
C ALA A 28 -7.22 8.92 -10.49
N GLU A 29 -8.31 9.13 -9.74
CA GLU A 29 -8.29 9.96 -8.53
C GLU A 29 -7.41 9.34 -7.43
N LEU A 30 -7.48 8.01 -7.27
CA LEU A 30 -6.62 7.30 -6.33
C LEU A 30 -5.15 7.34 -6.77
N HIS A 31 -4.87 7.15 -8.07
CA HIS A 31 -3.52 7.25 -8.60
C HIS A 31 -2.91 8.64 -8.38
N ALA A 32 -3.70 9.70 -8.55
CA ALA A 32 -3.27 11.08 -8.29
C ALA A 32 -2.92 11.34 -6.82
N CYS A 33 -3.46 10.56 -5.87
CA CYS A 33 -3.11 10.69 -4.45
C CYS A 33 -1.76 10.08 -4.06
N GLY A 34 -1.18 9.19 -4.88
CA GLY A 34 -0.12 8.30 -4.39
C GLY A 34 0.90 7.87 -5.43
N GLU A 35 1.03 8.56 -6.56
CA GLU A 35 2.07 8.24 -7.54
C GLU A 35 3.47 8.27 -6.91
N ASP A 36 3.69 9.10 -5.88
CA ASP A 36 4.99 9.22 -5.18
C ASP A 36 5.01 8.64 -3.75
N TYR A 37 3.98 7.90 -3.33
CA TYR A 37 3.85 7.42 -1.94
C TYR A 37 4.91 6.40 -1.52
N MET A 38 5.50 5.70 -2.50
CA MET A 38 6.55 4.72 -2.23
C MET A 38 7.90 5.36 -2.50
N VAL A 39 8.64 5.64 -1.43
CA VAL A 39 10.05 6.04 -1.51
C VAL A 39 10.80 5.02 -2.38
N TYR A 40 11.63 5.52 -3.27
CA TYR A 40 12.32 4.78 -4.33
C TYR A 40 11.44 4.21 -5.45
N SER A 41 10.11 4.34 -5.46
CA SER A 41 9.30 3.90 -6.61
C SER A 41 9.54 4.78 -7.84
N ASN A 42 9.62 6.10 -7.65
CA ASN A 42 9.86 7.06 -8.74
C ASN A 42 11.22 7.76 -8.64
N SER A 43 12.04 7.38 -7.66
CA SER A 43 13.35 7.96 -7.39
C SER A 43 14.36 6.86 -7.09
N THR A 44 15.65 7.17 -7.19
CA THR A 44 16.72 6.29 -6.71
C THR A 44 17.32 6.74 -5.38
N THR A 45 16.85 7.86 -4.83
CA THR A 45 17.31 8.42 -3.56
C THR A 45 16.13 9.01 -2.79
N MET A 46 16.27 9.10 -1.48
CA MET A 46 15.42 9.92 -0.63
C MET A 46 16.28 10.96 0.09
N PRO A 47 15.74 12.15 0.37
CA PRO A 47 16.44 13.13 1.18
C PRO A 47 16.84 12.57 2.54
N GLU A 48 18.02 12.92 3.01
CA GLU A 48 18.48 12.60 4.37
C GLU A 48 17.87 13.58 5.39
N PRO A 49 17.62 13.19 6.66
CA PRO A 49 16.97 14.06 7.64
C PRO A 49 17.61 15.44 7.90
N ASP A 50 18.88 15.62 7.56
CA ASP A 50 19.59 16.89 7.67
C ASP A 50 19.53 17.76 6.39
N GLU A 51 18.95 17.24 5.32
CA GLU A 51 18.73 17.96 4.07
C GLU A 51 17.41 18.77 4.12
N PRO A 52 17.37 20.00 3.57
CA PRO A 52 16.17 20.82 3.57
C PRO A 52 15.00 20.19 2.78
N GLU A 53 15.30 19.32 1.82
CA GLU A 53 14.31 18.58 1.04
C GLU A 53 13.57 17.51 1.87
N PHE A 54 14.08 17.12 3.04
CA PHE A 54 13.44 16.14 3.90
C PHE A 54 12.09 16.61 4.45
N GLU A 55 11.99 17.88 4.88
CA GLU A 55 10.73 18.41 5.38
C GLU A 55 9.68 18.49 4.26
N ALA A 56 10.09 18.88 3.05
CA ALA A 56 9.20 18.89 1.89
C ALA A 56 8.68 17.48 1.54
N MET A 57 9.53 16.46 1.70
CA MET A 57 9.12 15.07 1.56
C MET A 57 8.11 14.65 2.64
N CYS A 58 8.33 15.06 3.90
CA CYS A 58 7.41 14.81 5.00
C CYS A 58 6.04 15.46 4.79
N GLU A 59 5.99 16.71 4.33
CA GLU A 59 4.75 17.39 3.96
C GLU A 59 4.03 16.67 2.82
N LEU A 60 4.76 16.27 1.77
CA LEU A 60 4.19 15.50 0.66
C LEU A 60 3.56 14.19 1.14
N PHE A 61 4.23 13.43 2.02
CA PHE A 61 3.65 12.21 2.55
C PHE A 61 2.36 12.46 3.32
N ARG A 62 2.32 13.47 4.19
CA ARG A 62 1.10 13.83 4.93
C ARG A 62 -0.06 14.17 3.98
N GLU A 63 0.21 14.94 2.93
CA GLU A 63 -0.80 15.30 1.92
C GLU A 63 -1.34 14.07 1.17
N GLN A 64 -0.44 13.15 0.77
CA GLN A 64 -0.80 11.95 0.04
C GLN A 64 -1.57 10.94 0.90
N VAL A 65 -1.18 10.75 2.18
CA VAL A 65 -1.97 9.97 3.15
C VAL A 65 -3.37 10.54 3.27
N ALA A 66 -3.48 11.85 3.48
CA ALA A 66 -4.77 12.53 3.64
C ALA A 66 -5.64 12.40 2.38
N CYS A 67 -5.05 12.56 1.19
CA CYS A 67 -5.72 12.36 -0.10
C CYS A 67 -6.28 10.94 -0.21
N THR A 68 -5.43 9.93 0.05
CA THR A 68 -5.80 8.52 -0.05
C THR A 68 -6.88 8.13 0.97
N LEU A 69 -6.79 8.62 2.20
CA LEU A 69 -7.84 8.44 3.21
C LEU A 69 -9.16 9.09 2.78
N ASN A 70 -9.11 10.28 2.20
CA ASN A 70 -10.30 10.96 1.69
C ASN A 70 -10.96 10.16 0.55
N PHE A 71 -10.15 9.68 -0.40
CA PHE A 71 -10.59 8.80 -1.46
C PHE A 71 -11.21 7.52 -0.88
N ALA A 72 -10.53 6.83 0.03
CA ALA A 72 -11.04 5.60 0.64
C ALA A 72 -12.38 5.81 1.36
N ARG A 73 -12.55 6.91 2.09
CA ARG A 73 -13.80 7.24 2.79
C ARG A 73 -14.94 7.53 1.81
N ARG A 74 -14.67 8.27 0.74
CA ARG A 74 -15.68 8.66 -0.25
C ARG A 74 -16.02 7.54 -1.20
N CYS A 75 -15.00 6.93 -1.80
CA CYS A 75 -15.10 6.16 -3.03
C CYS A 75 -15.12 4.65 -2.83
N LEU A 76 -14.66 4.11 -1.71
CA LEU A 76 -14.81 2.68 -1.45
C LEU A 76 -16.20 2.38 -0.87
N GLN A 77 -16.82 1.31 -1.36
CA GLN A 77 -18.04 0.76 -0.78
C GLN A 77 -17.78 0.26 0.65
N ASP A 78 -18.83 0.24 1.47
CA ASP A 78 -18.72 -0.29 2.83
C ASP A 78 -18.37 -1.79 2.80
N GLY A 79 -17.41 -2.18 3.64
CA GLY A 79 -16.93 -3.55 3.72
C GLY A 79 -15.45 -3.65 4.09
N ILE A 80 -14.95 -4.88 4.08
CA ILE A 80 -13.56 -5.20 4.45
C ILE A 80 -12.54 -4.40 3.62
N PRO A 81 -12.67 -4.25 2.29
CA PRO A 81 -11.69 -3.49 1.52
C PRO A 81 -11.54 -2.03 1.97
N ARG A 82 -12.67 -1.37 2.31
CA ARG A 82 -12.64 -0.01 2.85
C ARG A 82 -11.95 0.04 4.21
N VAL A 83 -12.28 -0.89 5.11
CA VAL A 83 -11.65 -0.94 6.44
C VAL A 83 -10.14 -1.17 6.33
N VAL A 84 -9.71 -2.14 5.51
CA VAL A 84 -8.29 -2.42 5.28
C VAL A 84 -7.56 -1.22 4.70
N ALA A 85 -8.15 -0.54 3.70
CA ALA A 85 -7.56 0.66 3.13
C ALA A 85 -7.43 1.80 4.16
N LEU A 86 -8.45 2.02 4.99
CA LEU A 86 -8.40 3.07 6.01
C LEU A 86 -7.37 2.77 7.09
N VAL A 87 -7.40 1.56 7.66
CA VAL A 87 -6.46 1.16 8.72
C VAL A 87 -5.03 1.12 8.19
N GLY A 88 -4.81 0.59 6.99
CA GLY A 88 -3.47 0.53 6.39
C GLY A 88 -2.89 1.92 6.14
N MET A 89 -3.70 2.86 5.65
CA MET A 89 -3.25 4.22 5.40
C MET A 89 -3.12 5.06 6.68
N GLU A 90 -3.94 4.82 7.70
CA GLU A 90 -3.79 5.44 9.02
C GLU A 90 -2.48 4.96 9.68
N ALA A 91 -2.22 3.65 9.68
CA ALA A 91 -0.98 3.10 10.21
C ALA A 91 0.26 3.62 9.46
N ALA A 92 0.22 3.66 8.13
CA ALA A 92 1.32 4.20 7.34
C ALA A 92 1.50 5.72 7.62
N GLY A 93 0.41 6.46 7.82
CA GLY A 93 0.48 7.86 8.25
C GLY A 93 1.15 8.05 9.60
N ASP A 94 0.84 7.19 10.57
CA ASP A 94 1.47 7.21 11.90
C ASP A 94 2.98 6.89 11.80
N ASP A 95 3.35 5.90 10.98
CA ASP A 95 4.76 5.53 10.75
C ASP A 95 5.54 6.68 10.08
N PHE A 96 4.94 7.35 9.09
CA PHE A 96 5.57 8.51 8.44
C PHE A 96 5.67 9.71 9.38
N GLU A 97 4.64 10.00 10.16
CA GLU A 97 4.68 11.09 11.14
C GLU A 97 5.77 10.84 12.19
N ALA A 98 5.89 9.60 12.66
CA ALA A 98 6.95 9.21 13.56
C ALA A 98 8.32 9.41 12.91
N ALA A 99 8.54 8.90 11.68
CA ALA A 99 9.80 9.07 10.97
C ALA A 99 10.17 10.54 10.69
N CYS A 100 9.17 11.41 10.52
CA CYS A 100 9.34 12.85 10.31
C CYS A 100 9.50 13.66 11.60
N THR A 101 9.20 13.09 12.77
CA THR A 101 9.31 13.79 14.05
C THR A 101 10.71 13.60 14.65
N GLU A 102 11.50 14.68 14.71
CA GLU A 102 12.82 14.64 15.34
C GLU A 102 12.75 14.11 16.79
N GLY A 103 13.66 13.20 17.13
CA GLY A 103 13.75 12.58 18.46
C GLY A 103 12.81 11.40 18.69
N SER A 104 11.99 11.01 17.69
CA SER A 104 11.31 9.72 17.70
C SER A 104 12.28 8.57 17.42
N HIS A 105 11.86 7.34 17.76
CA HIS A 105 12.65 6.14 17.45
C HIS A 105 12.75 5.91 15.93
N GLU A 106 11.65 6.11 15.23
CA GLU A 106 11.51 5.90 13.80
C GLU A 106 12.34 6.92 13.01
N HIS A 107 12.42 8.16 13.49
CA HIS A 107 13.28 9.19 12.92
C HIS A 107 14.76 8.83 13.06
N GLU A 108 15.18 8.37 14.24
CA GLU A 108 16.56 7.89 14.44
C GLU A 108 16.87 6.67 13.58
N MET A 109 15.94 5.71 13.48
CA MET A 109 16.09 4.54 12.62
C MET A 109 16.21 4.94 11.15
N LEU A 110 15.40 5.88 10.68
CA LEU A 110 15.47 6.39 9.32
C LEU A 110 16.81 7.09 9.07
N ARG A 111 17.20 8.01 9.96
CA ARG A 111 18.49 8.73 9.89
C ARG A 111 19.68 7.78 9.78
N ASN A 112 19.66 6.67 10.53
CA ASN A 112 20.74 5.69 10.52
C ASN A 112 20.73 4.75 9.31
N SER A 113 19.60 4.63 8.61
CA SER A 113 19.43 3.66 7.51
C SER A 113 19.38 4.30 6.12
N VAL A 114 19.01 5.58 6.02
CA VAL A 114 18.77 6.28 4.75
C VAL A 114 19.97 6.26 3.81
N GLN A 115 21.19 6.47 4.35
CA GLN A 115 22.41 6.40 3.55
C GLN A 115 22.62 5.01 2.94
N CYS A 116 22.34 3.96 3.71
CA CYS A 116 22.44 2.58 3.23
C CYS A 116 21.38 2.30 2.16
N MET A 117 20.15 2.74 2.36
CA MET A 117 19.06 2.59 1.39
C MET A 117 19.37 3.36 0.09
N ASN A 118 19.87 4.60 0.19
CA ASN A 118 20.31 5.41 -0.94
C ASN A 118 21.44 4.73 -1.73
N ALA A 119 22.40 4.10 -1.05
CA ALA A 119 23.49 3.38 -1.71
C ALA A 119 23.00 2.20 -2.57
N VAL A 120 21.85 1.61 -2.25
CA VAL A 120 21.21 0.54 -3.04
C VAL A 120 19.96 1.01 -3.79
N GLY A 121 19.70 2.32 -3.83
CA GLY A 121 18.42 2.88 -4.26
C GLY A 121 18.02 2.55 -5.69
N THR A 122 18.98 2.45 -6.64
CA THR A 122 18.70 1.97 -8.01
C THR A 122 18.17 0.53 -8.04
N ARG A 123 18.60 -0.33 -7.11
CA ARG A 123 18.09 -1.71 -7.00
C ARG A 123 16.70 -1.72 -6.36
N LEU A 124 16.47 -0.88 -5.36
CA LEU A 124 15.16 -0.71 -4.73
C LEU A 124 14.15 -0.19 -5.74
N ASN A 125 14.51 0.82 -6.53
CA ASN A 125 13.67 1.38 -7.58
C ASN A 125 13.25 0.33 -8.61
N ARG A 126 14.21 -0.45 -9.13
CA ARG A 126 13.89 -1.56 -10.04
C ARG A 126 13.01 -2.64 -9.37
N CYS A 127 13.20 -2.88 -8.07
CA CYS A 127 12.37 -3.81 -7.32
C CYS A 127 10.91 -3.33 -7.27
N PHE A 128 10.69 -2.04 -7.00
CA PHE A 128 9.36 -1.44 -6.99
C PHE A 128 8.71 -1.41 -8.38
N ASP A 129 9.47 -1.14 -9.44
CA ASP A 129 8.97 -1.28 -10.81
C ASP A 129 8.48 -2.70 -11.09
N GLY A 130 9.29 -3.70 -10.76
CA GLY A 130 8.92 -5.11 -10.93
C GLY A 130 7.70 -5.51 -10.08
N LEU A 131 7.59 -4.97 -8.86
CA LEU A 131 6.41 -5.17 -8.01
C LEU A 131 5.15 -4.56 -8.64
N ARG A 132 5.24 -3.32 -9.14
CA ARG A 132 4.13 -2.63 -9.81
C ARG A 132 3.67 -3.41 -11.04
N ASP A 133 4.60 -3.83 -11.88
CA ASP A 133 4.31 -4.61 -13.08
C ASP A 133 3.64 -5.94 -12.73
N GLY A 134 4.21 -6.69 -11.78
CA GLY A 134 3.65 -7.98 -11.34
C GLY A 134 2.26 -7.87 -10.69
N LEU A 135 2.02 -6.80 -9.91
CA LEU A 135 0.70 -6.50 -9.37
C LEU A 135 -0.28 -6.11 -10.48
N GLY A 136 0.15 -5.28 -11.44
CA GLY A 136 -0.63 -4.89 -12.61
C GLY A 136 -1.08 -6.09 -13.42
N GLU A 137 -0.16 -7.01 -13.73
CA GLU A 137 -0.46 -8.28 -14.41
C GLU A 137 -1.43 -9.15 -13.60
N SER A 138 -1.22 -9.27 -12.29
CA SER A 138 -2.08 -10.07 -11.40
C SER A 138 -3.51 -9.53 -11.30
N LEU A 139 -3.67 -8.21 -11.38
CA LEU A 139 -4.98 -7.54 -11.36
C LEU A 139 -5.66 -7.56 -12.75
N ALA A 140 -4.90 -7.61 -13.84
CA ALA A 140 -5.41 -7.71 -15.21
C ALA A 140 -5.76 -9.16 -15.60
N SER A 141 -5.17 -10.14 -14.91
CA SER A 141 -5.42 -11.57 -15.09
C SER A 141 -6.88 -11.95 -14.80
N THR A 142 -7.55 -12.57 -15.79
CA THR A 142 -8.87 -13.21 -15.64
C THR A 142 -8.80 -14.58 -14.96
N GLU A 143 -7.60 -15.13 -14.73
CA GLU A 143 -7.39 -16.25 -13.82
C GLU A 143 -7.50 -15.71 -12.40
N GLY A 144 -8.58 -16.04 -11.68
CA GLY A 144 -8.89 -15.49 -10.35
C GLY A 144 -7.72 -15.52 -9.36
N ILE A 145 -7.81 -14.65 -8.33
CA ILE A 145 -6.83 -14.38 -7.26
C ILE A 145 -5.76 -15.47 -7.18
N ARG A 146 -4.59 -15.20 -7.76
CA ARG A 146 -3.44 -16.10 -7.65
C ARG A 146 -3.06 -16.21 -6.18
N THR A 147 -3.02 -17.43 -5.66
CA THR A 147 -2.49 -17.71 -4.33
C THR A 147 -1.02 -17.29 -4.30
N ILE A 148 -0.70 -16.18 -3.62
CA ILE A 148 0.67 -15.72 -3.45
C ILE A 148 1.31 -16.61 -2.39
N HIS A 149 2.11 -17.58 -2.83
CA HIS A 149 2.98 -18.35 -1.93
C HIS A 149 4.25 -17.54 -1.68
N TYR A 150 4.46 -17.11 -0.44
CA TYR A 150 5.73 -16.53 0.01
C TYR A 150 6.33 -17.39 1.12
N THR A 151 7.64 -17.58 1.06
CA THR A 151 8.46 -18.06 2.18
C THR A 151 9.48 -16.97 2.45
N CYS A 152 9.39 -16.30 3.59
CA CYS A 152 10.46 -15.43 4.07
C CYS A 152 11.59 -16.31 4.58
N TRP A 153 12.77 -16.22 3.95
CA TRP A 153 14.03 -16.71 4.47
C TRP A 153 14.99 -15.54 4.61
#